data_AF-A0A9P0M2I6-F1
#
_entry.id   AF-A0A9P0M2I6-F1
#
_cell.length_a   1.000
_cell.length_b   1.000
_cell.length_c   1.000
_cell.angle_alpha   90.00
_cell.angle_beta   90.00
_cell.angle_gamma   90.00
#
_symmetry.space_group_name_H-M   'P 1'
#
loop_
_entity.id
_entity.type
_entity.pdbx_description
1 polymer ?
#
loop_
_entity_poly.entity_id
_entity_poly.type
_entity_poly.pdbx_seq_one_letter_code
_entity_poly.pdbx_strand_id
1 'polypeptide(L)'
;MKGKTLSSQSQGLVLSLLNYFQQEKDNGGPLLPLLAVQERVAQALSISLSTITRIQIFCFVSEKHVTIANLNKTLKEKELASISNSSLQRVLPTIGFKYKKDGNRRFLVEQSSIALLRTKCLRSYNDYVNTSSHQIVFMDETWIFSKGTYAKMNSGWHDMK
;
A
#
# COMPACT_ATOMS: atom_id res chain seq x y z
N MET A 1 -26.20 25.24 2.54
CA MET A 1 -25.43 24.21 1.81
C MET A 1 -26.42 23.12 1.37
N LYS A 2 -26.59 22.84 0.08
CA LYS A 2 -27.41 21.69 -0.36
C LYS A 2 -26.57 20.43 -0.18
N GLY A 3 -27.00 19.52 0.69
CA GLY A 3 -26.31 18.24 0.93
C GLY A 3 -26.36 17.33 -0.31
N LYS A 4 -25.30 16.55 -0.53
CA LYS A 4 -25.33 15.46 -1.51
C LYS A 4 -26.22 14.33 -0.99
N THR A 5 -27.12 13.83 -1.84
CA THR A 5 -27.90 12.64 -1.53
C THR A 5 -26.97 11.43 -1.42
N LEU A 6 -27.05 10.70 -0.30
CA LEU A 6 -26.28 9.47 -0.07
C LEU A 6 -26.78 8.34 -0.98
N SER A 7 -25.89 7.41 -1.32
CA SER A 7 -26.26 6.17 -2.03
C SER A 7 -27.19 5.30 -1.16
N SER A 8 -28.01 4.45 -1.79
CA SER A 8 -28.92 3.55 -1.04
C SER A 8 -28.18 2.64 -0.05
N GLN A 9 -27.00 2.13 -0.44
CA GLN A 9 -26.16 1.32 0.44
C GLN A 9 -25.67 2.12 1.66
N SER A 10 -25.21 3.35 1.44
CA SER A 10 -24.79 4.23 2.53
C SER A 10 -25.96 4.59 3.46
N GLN A 11 -27.16 4.79 2.91
CA GLN A 11 -28.37 5.03 3.70
C GLN A 11 -28.72 3.82 4.58
N GLY A 12 -28.61 2.60 4.04
CA GLY A 12 -28.83 1.37 4.81
C GLY A 12 -27.86 1.23 5.98
N LEU A 13 -26.56 1.51 5.76
CA LEU A 13 -25.55 1.50 6.83
C LEU A 13 -25.86 2.52 7.94
N VAL A 14 -26.28 3.74 7.56
CA VAL A 14 -26.68 4.78 8.52
C VAL A 14 -27.90 4.34 9.32
N LEU A 15 -28.88 3.69 8.68
CA LEU A 15 -30.07 3.18 9.37
C LEU A 15 -29.72 2.09 10.39
N SER A 16 -28.88 1.11 10.03
CA SER A 16 -28.40 0.08 10.96
C SER A 16 -27.68 0.68 12.16
N LEU A 17 -26.83 1.68 11.91
CA LEU A 17 -26.10 2.40 12.95
C LEU A 17 -27.04 3.10 13.93
N LEU A 18 -28.07 3.78 13.41
CA LEU A 18 -29.09 4.43 14.22
C LEU A 18 -29.85 3.43 15.09
N ASN A 19 -30.25 2.29 14.53
CA ASN A 19 -30.95 1.24 15.26
C ASN A 19 -30.10 0.68 16.39
N TYR A 20 -28.81 0.43 16.14
CA TYR A 20 -27.89 -0.07 17.15
C TYR A 20 -27.73 0.89 18.33
N PHE A 21 -27.56 2.19 18.07
CA PHE A 21 -27.45 3.19 19.14
C PHE A 21 -28.77 3.44 19.87
N GLN A 22 -29.91 3.28 19.18
CA GLN A 22 -31.21 3.31 19.83
C GLN A 22 -31.34 2.15 20.83
N GLN A 23 -30.90 0.94 20.46
CA GLN A 23 -30.85 -0.20 21.37
C GLN A 23 -29.89 0.04 22.55
N GLU A 24 -28.71 0.64 22.33
CA GLU A 24 -27.80 1.02 23.43
C GLU A 24 -28.44 2.03 24.40
N LYS A 25 -29.20 3.00 23.87
CA LYS A 25 -29.95 3.96 24.67
C LYS A 25 -31.03 3.25 25.51
N ASP A 26 -31.79 2.36 24.89
CA ASP A 26 -32.87 1.62 25.56
C ASP A 26 -32.32 0.63 26.60
N ASN A 27 -31.12 0.09 26.37
CA ASN A 27 -30.39 -0.78 27.29
C ASN A 27 -29.73 -0.02 28.47
N GLY A 28 -29.73 1.32 28.45
CA GLY A 28 -29.11 2.15 29.49
C GLY A 28 -27.58 2.04 29.55
N GLY A 29 -26.96 1.54 28.48
CA GLY A 29 -25.53 1.25 28.44
C GLY A 29 -25.12 0.50 27.17
N PRO A 30 -23.81 0.40 26.92
CA PRO A 30 -23.30 -0.21 25.70
C PRO A 30 -23.64 -1.70 25.63
N LEU A 31 -24.10 -2.17 24.47
CA LEU A 31 -24.50 -3.58 24.25
C LEU A 31 -23.29 -4.53 24.30
N LEU A 32 -22.13 -4.02 23.90
CA LEU A 32 -20.83 -4.69 23.97
C LEU A 32 -19.82 -3.76 24.66
N PRO A 33 -18.75 -4.31 25.28
CA PRO A 33 -17.72 -3.50 25.94
C PRO A 33 -17.12 -2.43 25.03
N LEU A 34 -16.79 -1.25 25.58
CA LEU A 34 -16.11 -0.15 24.84
C LEU A 34 -14.79 -0.58 24.20
N LEU A 35 -14.11 -1.57 24.79
CA LEU A 35 -12.86 -2.12 24.28
C LEU A 35 -13.05 -3.01 23.04
N ALA A 36 -14.26 -3.59 22.85
CA ALA A 36 -14.60 -4.46 21.73
C ALA A 36 -14.99 -3.64 20.48
N VAL A 37 -14.10 -2.74 20.06
CA VAL A 37 -14.40 -1.73 19.02
C VAL A 37 -14.80 -2.39 17.70
N GLN A 38 -14.10 -3.44 17.27
CA GLN A 38 -14.37 -4.09 15.99
C GLN A 38 -15.72 -4.83 16.00
N GLU A 39 -16.03 -5.52 17.08
CA GLU A 39 -17.29 -6.24 17.28
C GLU A 39 -18.47 -5.27 17.33
N ARG A 40 -18.29 -4.12 18.00
CA ARG A 40 -19.29 -3.05 18.02
C ARG A 40 -19.57 -2.48 16.65
N VAL A 41 -18.52 -2.16 15.88
CA VAL A 41 -18.69 -1.66 14.51
C VAL A 41 -19.35 -2.72 13.62
N ALA A 42 -19.01 -4.00 13.80
CA ALA A 42 -19.60 -5.12 13.06
C ALA A 42 -21.11 -5.21 13.31
N GLN A 43 -21.51 -5.19 14.58
CA GLN A 43 -22.91 -5.27 14.97
C GLN A 43 -23.68 -4.01 14.56
N ALA A 44 -23.11 -2.82 14.78
CA ALA A 44 -23.75 -1.55 14.49
C ALA A 44 -23.99 -1.33 13.00
N LEU A 45 -23.04 -1.71 12.15
CA LEU A 45 -23.18 -1.59 10.70
C LEU A 45 -23.77 -2.85 10.05
N SER A 46 -24.02 -3.90 10.83
CA SER A 46 -24.49 -5.21 10.34
C SER A 46 -23.59 -5.80 9.24
N ILE A 47 -22.28 -5.69 9.41
CA ILE A 47 -21.26 -6.21 8.49
C ILE A 47 -20.35 -7.21 9.20
N SER A 48 -19.71 -8.10 8.43
CA SER A 48 -18.82 -9.09 9.03
C SER A 48 -17.55 -8.46 9.60
N LEU A 49 -17.04 -9.03 10.69
CA LEU A 49 -15.76 -8.63 11.30
C LEU A 49 -14.61 -8.66 10.27
N SER A 50 -14.61 -9.68 9.39
CA SER A 50 -13.65 -9.80 8.30
C SER A 50 -13.69 -8.64 7.32
N THR A 51 -14.86 -8.04 7.08
CA THR A 51 -14.99 -6.85 6.22
C THR A 51 -14.36 -5.63 6.89
N ILE A 52 -14.57 -5.43 8.19
CA ILE A 52 -13.95 -4.35 8.96
C ILE A 52 -12.43 -4.48 8.94
N THR A 53 -11.93 -5.69 9.24
CA THR A 53 -10.50 -5.97 9.20
C THR A 53 -9.89 -5.68 7.83
N ARG A 54 -10.58 -6.03 6.73
CA ARG A 54 -10.15 -5.71 5.36
C ARG A 54 -10.13 -4.21 5.10
N ILE A 55 -11.16 -3.48 5.50
CA ILE A 55 -11.22 -2.02 5.36
C ILE A 55 -10.09 -1.35 6.14
N GLN A 56 -9.83 -1.77 7.38
CA GLN A 56 -8.72 -1.25 8.18
C GLN A 56 -7.37 -1.50 7.51
N ILE A 57 -7.12 -2.72 7.01
CA ILE A 57 -5.91 -3.03 6.25
C ILE A 57 -5.80 -2.15 5.00
N PHE A 58 -6.88 -2.02 4.22
CA PHE A 58 -6.90 -1.21 3.01
C PHE A 58 -6.50 0.24 3.27
N CYS A 59 -7.16 0.88 4.24
CA CYS A 59 -6.87 2.27 4.61
C CYS A 59 -5.42 2.44 5.08
N PHE A 60 -4.90 1.51 5.90
CA PHE A 60 -3.53 1.58 6.39
C PHE A 60 -2.47 1.38 5.31
N VAL A 61 -2.65 0.39 4.42
CA VAL A 61 -1.67 0.07 3.36
C VAL A 61 -1.66 1.15 2.28
N SER A 62 -2.80 1.79 2.00
CA SER A 62 -2.88 2.90 1.03
C SER A 62 -1.95 4.07 1.39
N GLU A 63 -1.56 4.21 2.66
CA GLU A 63 -0.67 5.26 3.12
C GLU A 63 0.82 4.90 3.00
N LYS A 64 1.20 3.63 2.82
CA LYS A 64 2.62 3.16 2.92
C LYS A 64 2.95 1.95 2.05
N HIS A 65 4.11 1.98 1.36
CA HIS A 65 4.71 0.79 0.73
C HIS A 65 5.52 -0.03 1.73
N VAL A 66 5.07 -1.25 2.05
CA VAL A 66 5.74 -2.08 3.05
C VAL A 66 5.74 -3.57 2.67
N THR A 67 6.77 -4.30 3.12
CA THR A 67 6.80 -5.78 3.10
C THR A 67 5.75 -6.36 4.04
N ILE A 68 5.30 -7.60 3.81
CA ILE A 68 4.26 -8.28 4.63
C ILE A 68 4.66 -8.32 6.11
N ALA A 69 5.92 -8.65 6.40
CA ALA A 69 6.39 -8.80 7.78
C ALA A 69 6.37 -7.46 8.53
N ASN A 70 6.85 -6.39 7.90
CA ASN A 70 6.81 -5.06 8.49
C ASN A 70 5.37 -4.54 8.59
N LEU A 71 4.53 -4.80 7.59
CA LEU A 71 3.11 -4.46 7.62
C LEU A 71 2.42 -5.13 8.81
N ASN A 72 2.57 -6.44 8.98
CA ASN A 72 1.97 -7.16 10.09
C ASN A 72 2.49 -6.68 11.45
N LYS A 73 3.80 -6.41 11.55
CA LYS A 73 4.38 -5.79 12.75
C LYS A 73 3.69 -4.48 13.10
N THR A 74 3.55 -3.57 12.13
CA THR A 74 2.89 -2.27 12.35
C THR A 74 1.39 -2.37 12.61
N LEU A 75 0.70 -3.37 12.04
CA LEU A 75 -0.73 -3.61 12.30
C LEU A 75 -0.96 -4.08 13.74
N LYS A 76 -0.06 -4.92 14.26
CA LYS A 76 -0.10 -5.38 15.65
C LYS A 76 0.25 -4.26 16.63
N GLU A 77 1.29 -3.47 16.35
CA GLU A 77 1.70 -2.32 17.18
C GLU A 77 0.59 -1.27 17.31
N LYS A 78 -0.24 -1.11 16.27
CA LYS A 78 -1.39 -0.19 16.26
C LYS A 78 -2.70 -0.83 16.70
N GLU A 79 -2.69 -2.09 17.12
CA GLU A 79 -3.89 -2.85 17.51
C GLU A 79 -5.01 -2.83 16.45
N LEU A 80 -4.66 -2.68 15.17
CA LEU A 80 -5.64 -2.58 14.08
C LEU A 80 -6.14 -3.95 13.65
N ALA A 81 -5.26 -4.94 13.62
CA ALA A 81 -5.61 -6.29 13.21
C ALA A 81 -4.59 -7.31 13.73
N SER A 82 -5.08 -8.40 14.31
CA SER A 82 -4.27 -9.56 14.68
C SER A 82 -4.41 -10.66 13.61
N ILE A 83 -3.51 -10.70 12.63
CA ILE A 83 -3.55 -11.64 11.50
C ILE A 83 -2.18 -12.28 11.28
N SER A 84 -2.15 -13.51 10.77
CA SER A 84 -0.91 -14.17 10.35
C SER A 84 -0.36 -13.61 9.03
N ASN A 85 0.95 -13.75 8.79
CA ASN A 85 1.56 -13.34 7.52
C ASN A 85 0.93 -14.05 6.31
N SER A 86 0.60 -15.34 6.44
CA SER A 86 -0.01 -16.13 5.38
C SER A 86 -1.43 -15.66 5.04
N SER A 87 -2.23 -15.33 6.05
CA SER A 87 -3.57 -14.78 5.85
C SER A 87 -3.49 -13.37 5.25
N LEU A 88 -2.57 -12.53 5.72
CA LEU A 88 -2.34 -11.19 5.16
C LEU A 88 -1.95 -11.25 3.68
N GLN A 89 -1.08 -12.19 3.31
CA GLN A 89 -0.68 -12.43 1.91
C GLN A 89 -1.85 -12.80 1.00
N ARG A 90 -2.85 -13.54 1.53
CA ARG A 90 -4.06 -13.92 0.80
C ARG A 90 -5.06 -12.77 0.71
N VAL A 91 -5.14 -11.94 1.74
CA VAL A 91 -6.09 -10.82 1.82
C VAL A 91 -5.66 -9.68 0.90
N LEU A 92 -4.36 -9.34 0.83
CA LEU A 92 -3.87 -8.20 0.06
C LEU A 92 -4.34 -8.18 -1.42
N PRO A 93 -4.23 -9.28 -2.20
CA PRO A 93 -4.78 -9.35 -3.55
C PRO A 93 -6.29 -9.12 -3.64
N THR A 94 -7.07 -9.61 -2.67
CA THR A 94 -8.54 -9.45 -2.67
C THR A 94 -8.99 -8.01 -2.47
N ILE A 95 -8.12 -7.16 -1.91
CA ILE A 95 -8.38 -5.73 -1.70
C ILE A 95 -7.75 -4.90 -2.86
N GLY A 96 -7.16 -5.54 -3.86
CA GLY A 96 -6.59 -4.87 -5.04
C GLY A 96 -5.09 -4.61 -4.99
N PHE A 97 -4.39 -5.03 -3.94
CA PHE A 97 -2.93 -4.88 -3.87
C PHE A 97 -2.22 -5.95 -4.69
N LYS A 98 -1.16 -5.55 -5.40
CA LYS A 98 -0.31 -6.49 -6.15
C LYS A 98 1.11 -6.50 -5.60
N TYR A 99 1.65 -7.71 -5.44
CA TYR A 99 3.06 -7.88 -5.13
C TYR A 99 3.90 -7.57 -6.38
N LYS A 100 4.88 -6.67 -6.24
CA LYS A 100 5.83 -6.36 -7.30
C LYS A 100 7.25 -6.47 -6.75
N LYS A 101 8.13 -7.08 -7.53
CA LYS A 101 9.56 -6.98 -7.31
C LYS A 101 10.03 -5.67 -7.96
N ASP A 102 10.59 -4.78 -7.17
CA ASP A 102 11.22 -3.57 -7.69
C ASP A 102 12.73 -3.80 -7.78
N GLY A 103 13.31 -3.55 -8.96
CA GLY A 103 14.75 -3.61 -9.13
C GLY A 103 15.40 -2.44 -8.39
N ASN A 104 16.48 -2.70 -7.63
CA ASN A 104 17.26 -1.66 -6.94
C ASN A 104 17.71 -0.54 -7.89
N ARG A 105 17.91 -0.87 -9.18
CA ARG A 105 18.22 0.08 -10.25
C ARG A 105 17.18 1.20 -10.38
N ARG A 106 15.89 0.91 -10.21
CA ARG A 106 14.83 1.91 -10.39
C ARG A 106 14.90 2.98 -9.31
N PHE A 107 15.01 2.57 -8.04
CA PHE A 107 15.19 3.48 -6.91
C PHE A 107 16.44 4.37 -7.08
N LEU A 108 17.56 3.79 -7.50
CA LEU A 108 18.80 4.54 -7.73
C LEU A 108 18.68 5.54 -8.89
N VAL A 109 18.03 5.14 -9.98
CA VAL A 109 17.85 6.00 -11.17
C VAL A 109 16.86 7.13 -10.91
N GLU A 110 15.87 6.93 -10.05
CA GLU A 110 14.86 7.92 -9.67
C GLU A 110 15.39 8.96 -8.65
N GLN A 111 16.56 8.77 -8.05
CA GLN A 111 17.17 9.79 -7.20
C GLN A 111 17.45 11.06 -8.01
N SER A 112 17.02 12.21 -7.48
CA SER A 112 17.11 13.51 -8.16
C SER A 112 18.55 13.87 -8.57
N SER A 113 19.54 13.55 -7.72
CA SER A 113 20.96 13.73 -8.00
C SER A 113 21.42 12.91 -9.21
N ILE A 114 21.02 11.63 -9.29
CA ILE A 114 21.37 10.73 -10.40
C ILE A 114 20.65 11.12 -11.69
N ALA A 115 19.37 11.50 -11.60
CA ALA A 115 18.62 12.02 -12.75
C ALA A 115 19.25 13.30 -13.33
N LEU A 116 19.71 14.21 -12.47
CA LEU A 116 20.41 15.43 -12.88
C LEU A 116 21.75 15.11 -13.55
N LEU A 117 22.54 14.19 -12.98
CA LEU A 117 23.81 13.75 -13.56
C LEU A 117 23.61 13.12 -14.94
N ARG A 118 22.60 12.25 -15.11
CA ARG A 118 22.23 11.67 -16.41
C ARG A 118 21.87 12.76 -17.41
N THR A 119 21.07 13.75 -17.00
CA THR A 119 20.64 14.85 -17.87
C THR A 119 21.83 15.67 -18.34
N LYS A 120 22.77 16.01 -17.43
CA LYS A 120 24.00 16.72 -17.80
C LYS A 120 24.85 15.92 -18.78
N CYS A 121 25.11 14.65 -18.47
CA CYS A 121 25.90 13.76 -19.32
C CYS A 121 25.30 13.65 -20.74
N LEU A 122 23.99 13.40 -20.84
CA LEU A 122 23.32 13.28 -22.14
C LEU A 122 23.32 14.57 -22.95
N ARG A 123 23.22 15.73 -22.29
CA ARG A 123 23.36 17.04 -22.98
C ARG A 123 24.76 17.21 -23.55
N SER A 124 25.80 17.02 -22.73
CA SER A 124 27.19 17.11 -23.18
C SER A 124 27.51 16.11 -24.30
N TYR A 125 26.95 14.90 -24.22
CA TYR A 125 27.05 13.90 -25.28
C TYR A 125 26.40 14.39 -26.59
N ASN A 126 25.18 14.91 -26.51
CA ASN A 126 24.46 15.39 -27.68
C ASN A 126 25.19 16.59 -28.32
N ASP A 127 25.70 17.52 -27.51
CA ASP A 127 26.49 18.66 -27.99
C ASP A 127 27.75 18.17 -28.72
N TYR A 128 28.44 17.16 -28.18
CA TYR A 128 29.61 16.56 -28.81
C TYR A 128 29.28 15.87 -30.14
N VAL A 129 28.22 15.06 -30.19
CA VAL A 129 27.78 14.36 -31.42
C VAL A 129 27.42 15.36 -32.51
N ASN A 130 26.79 16.49 -32.17
CA ASN A 130 26.40 17.51 -33.15
C ASN A 130 27.58 18.38 -33.63
N THR A 131 28.65 18.50 -32.84
CA THR A 131 29.77 19.41 -33.13
C THR A 131 31.00 18.68 -33.70
N SER A 132 31.23 17.43 -33.30
CA SER A 132 32.41 16.64 -33.68
C SER A 132 32.10 15.66 -34.80
N SER A 133 33.04 15.50 -35.73
CA SER A 133 32.98 14.47 -36.79
C SER A 133 33.56 13.11 -36.38
N HIS A 134 34.02 12.96 -35.13
CA HIS A 134 34.64 11.74 -34.64
C HIS A 134 33.59 10.69 -34.26
N GLN A 135 33.81 9.44 -34.67
CA GLN A 135 32.94 8.33 -34.31
C GLN A 135 33.15 7.94 -32.85
N ILE A 136 32.05 7.85 -32.10
CA ILE A 136 32.06 7.41 -30.70
C ILE A 136 31.97 5.89 -30.65
N VAL A 137 32.93 5.26 -29.97
CA VAL A 137 32.93 3.81 -29.70
C VAL A 137 32.66 3.60 -28.22
N PHE A 138 31.58 2.88 -27.90
CA PHE A 138 31.25 2.52 -26.53
C PHE A 138 31.92 1.20 -26.17
N MET A 139 32.68 1.22 -25.08
CA MET A 139 33.25 0.01 -24.47
C MET A 139 32.54 -0.24 -23.14
N ASP A 140 31.98 -1.44 -22.98
CA ASP A 140 31.39 -1.89 -21.72
C ASP A 140 32.26 -3.00 -21.11
N GLU A 141 32.54 -2.87 -19.81
CA GLU A 141 33.22 -3.90 -19.05
C GLU A 141 32.19 -4.85 -18.44
N THR A 142 32.10 -6.07 -18.98
CA THR A 142 31.27 -7.11 -18.38
C THR A 142 32.11 -7.97 -17.44
N TRP A 143 31.92 -7.80 -16.13
CA TRP A 143 32.53 -8.66 -15.12
C TRP A 143 31.93 -10.07 -15.15
N ILE A 144 32.72 -11.07 -15.55
CA ILE A 144 32.31 -12.48 -15.56
C ILE A 144 32.62 -13.09 -14.18
N PHE A 145 31.60 -13.31 -13.35
CA PHE A 145 31.75 -14.00 -12.07
C PHE A 145 31.67 -15.52 -12.25
N SER A 146 32.56 -16.29 -11.63
CA SER A 146 32.57 -17.76 -11.69
C SER A 146 31.37 -18.43 -11.00
N LYS A 147 30.63 -17.69 -10.18
CA LYS A 147 29.36 -18.10 -9.56
C LYS A 147 28.38 -16.95 -9.73
N GLY A 148 27.34 -17.14 -10.53
CA GLY A 148 26.41 -16.09 -10.97
C GLY A 148 25.85 -15.17 -9.86
N THR A 149 25.50 -13.95 -10.25
CA THR A 149 25.09 -12.86 -9.36
C THR A 149 23.69 -13.08 -8.77
N TYR A 150 23.59 -13.21 -7.45
CA TYR A 150 22.31 -13.14 -6.73
C TYR A 150 22.18 -11.76 -6.06
N ALA A 151 21.84 -10.73 -6.83
CA ALA A 151 21.45 -9.45 -6.22
C ALA A 151 20.07 -9.62 -5.55
N LYS A 152 19.98 -9.44 -4.22
CA LYS A 152 18.70 -9.34 -3.52
C LYS A 152 17.95 -8.09 -4.02
N MET A 153 16.87 -8.32 -4.75
CA MET A 153 15.94 -7.29 -5.19
C MET A 153 15.03 -6.87 -4.03
N ASN A 154 14.78 -5.57 -3.90
CA ASN A 154 13.73 -5.07 -3.02
C ASN A 154 12.35 -5.49 -3.54
N SER A 155 11.46 -5.94 -2.67
CA SER A 155 10.16 -6.45 -3.07
C SER A 155 9.08 -6.05 -2.09
N GLY A 156 7.94 -5.56 -2.58
CA GLY A 156 6.89 -5.00 -1.75
C GLY A 156 5.50 -5.12 -2.37
N TRP A 157 4.49 -4.75 -1.59
CA TRP A 157 3.12 -4.61 -2.06
C TRP A 157 2.85 -3.17 -2.48
N HIS A 158 2.18 -3.00 -3.61
CA HIS A 158 1.82 -1.70 -4.17
C HIS A 158 0.32 -1.64 -4.45
N ASP A 159 -0.26 -0.45 -4.25
CA ASP A 159 -1.63 -0.15 -4.63
C ASP A 159 -1.76 -0.11 -6.16
N MET A 160 -2.88 -0.60 -6.69
CA MET A 160 -3.24 -0.43 -8.10
C MET A 160 -4.15 0.79 -8.21
N LYS A 161 -3.55 1.99 -8.21
CA LYS A 161 -4.19 3.21 -8.69
C LYS A 161 -3.56 3.65 -9.99
#